data_AF-A0AAU2YPV4-F1
#
_entry.id   AF-A0AAU2YPV4-F1
#
_cell.length_a   1.000
_cell.length_b   1.000
_cell.length_c   1.000
_cell.angle_alpha   90.00
_cell.angle_beta   90.00
_cell.angle_gamma   90.00
#
_symmetry.space_group_name_H-M   'P 1'
#
loop_
_entity.id
_entity.type
_entity.pdbx_description
1 polymer ?
#
loop_
_entity_poly.entity_id
_entity_poly.type
_entity_poly.pdbx_seq_one_letter_code
_entity_poly.pdbx_strand_id
1 'polypeptide(L)'
;MAIFMKASLPGVTTDQYDALNAELESLPGDTFAGCLSHVCVATDSGIEVYDLWESQEAMDKFGAVIMPVAEKQGLPAPSEPPAVSQVHRYWVPGS
;
A
#
# COMPACT_ATOMS: atom_id res chain seq x y z
N MET A 1 -14.42 -9.38 3.99
CA MET A 1 -14.77 -8.38 5.03
C MET A 1 -13.68 -7.33 4.97
N ALA A 2 -14.06 -6.05 5.00
CA ALA A 2 -13.09 -4.98 4.82
C ALA A 2 -12.05 -4.96 5.94
N ILE A 3 -10.83 -4.57 5.59
CA ILE A 3 -9.71 -4.43 6.50
C ILE A 3 -9.07 -3.06 6.36
N PHE A 4 -8.49 -2.58 7.45
CA PHE A 4 -7.69 -1.38 7.48
C PHE A 4 -6.24 -1.80 7.72
N MET A 5 -5.37 -1.41 6.80
CA MET A 5 -3.95 -1.74 6.81
C MET A 5 -3.15 -0.46 7.10
N LYS A 6 -2.18 -0.57 8.02
CA LYS A 6 -1.13 0.43 8.21
C LYS A 6 0.23 -0.23 7.91
N ALA A 7 1.01 0.39 7.02
CA ALA A 7 2.39 0.03 6.77
C ALA A 7 3.33 1.20 7.07
N SER A 8 4.48 0.90 7.67
CA SER A 8 5.55 1.86 7.92
C SER A 8 6.75 1.51 7.05
N LEU A 9 7.23 2.49 6.30
CA LEU A 9 8.32 2.38 5.33
C LEU A 9 9.45 3.35 5.71
N PRO A 10 10.23 3.03 6.76
CA PRO A 10 11.31 3.89 7.22
C PRO A 10 12.40 4.01 6.16
N GLY A 11 12.91 5.22 5.95
CA GLY A 11 13.95 5.53 4.97
C GLY A 11 13.48 5.58 3.52
N VAL A 12 12.20 5.33 3.23
CA VAL A 12 11.63 5.54 1.89
C VAL A 12 11.31 7.00 1.69
N THR A 13 11.77 7.57 0.58
CA THR A 13 11.48 8.95 0.16
C THR A 13 10.23 9.03 -0.70
N THR A 14 9.63 10.22 -0.80
CA THR A 14 8.48 10.45 -1.69
C THR A 14 8.82 10.16 -3.15
N ASP A 15 10.02 10.50 -3.61
CA ASP A 15 10.45 10.24 -5.00
C ASP A 15 10.54 8.74 -5.29
N GLN A 16 11.03 7.94 -4.33
CA GLN A 16 11.06 6.48 -4.46
C GLN A 16 9.65 5.88 -4.43
N TYR A 17 8.75 6.43 -3.60
CA TYR A 17 7.36 6.01 -3.57
C TYR A 17 6.63 6.36 -4.87
N ASP A 18 6.85 7.53 -5.44
CA ASP A 18 6.25 7.94 -6.72
C ASP A 18 6.79 7.06 -7.87
N ALA A 19 8.09 6.74 -7.87
CA ALA A 19 8.68 5.83 -8.83
C ALA A 19 8.12 4.39 -8.72
N LEU A 20 7.85 3.92 -7.51
CA LEU A 20 7.19 2.64 -7.27
C LEU A 20 5.77 2.64 -7.84
N ASN A 21 4.96 3.66 -7.51
CA ASN A 21 3.58 3.76 -8.00
C ASN A 21 3.52 3.91 -9.53
N ALA A 22 4.42 4.68 -10.13
CA ALA A 22 4.49 4.81 -11.58
C ALA A 22 4.78 3.46 -12.27
N GLU A 23 5.63 2.61 -11.68
CA GLU A 23 5.86 1.26 -12.21
C GLU A 23 4.61 0.37 -12.01
N LEU A 24 3.97 0.43 -10.85
CA LEU A 24 2.74 -0.34 -10.56
C LEU A 24 1.58 0.03 -11.49
N GLU A 25 1.41 1.31 -11.81
CA GLU A 25 0.40 1.81 -12.74
C GLU A 25 0.70 1.41 -14.20
N SER A 26 1.96 1.13 -14.53
CA SER A 26 2.35 0.67 -15.87
C SER A 26 2.11 -0.82 -16.10
N LEU A 27 1.84 -1.60 -15.05
CA LEU A 27 1.56 -3.02 -15.15
C LEU A 27 0.19 -3.27 -15.80
N PRO A 28 0.01 -4.39 -16.53
CA PRO A 28 -1.26 -4.71 -17.14
C PRO A 28 -2.31 -5.08 -16.10
N GLY A 29 -3.49 -4.48 -16.21
CA GLY A 29 -4.65 -4.77 -15.34
C GLY A 29 -4.89 -3.69 -14.29
N ASP A 30 -5.73 -4.01 -13.31
CA ASP A 30 -5.97 -3.14 -12.17
C ASP A 30 -5.11 -3.62 -11.00
N THR A 31 -3.91 -3.02 -10.86
CA THR A 31 -2.94 -3.35 -9.82
C THR A 31 -3.52 -3.17 -8.41
N PHE A 32 -4.43 -2.22 -8.23
CA PHE A 32 -5.02 -1.86 -6.93
C PHE A 32 -6.43 -2.45 -6.74
N ALA A 33 -6.79 -3.48 -7.51
CA ALA A 33 -8.11 -4.10 -7.44
C ALA A 33 -8.50 -4.48 -6.00
N GLY A 34 -9.60 -3.92 -5.52
CA GLY A 34 -10.11 -4.12 -4.16
C GLY A 34 -9.53 -3.18 -3.10
N CYS A 35 -8.66 -2.23 -3.47
CA CYS A 35 -8.28 -1.09 -2.63
C CYS A 35 -9.38 -0.02 -2.74
N LEU A 36 -10.01 0.29 -1.62
CA LEU A 36 -11.13 1.23 -1.52
C LEU A 36 -10.68 2.66 -1.24
N SER A 37 -9.53 2.81 -0.58
CA SER A 37 -8.90 4.10 -0.30
C SER A 37 -7.44 3.86 0.02
N HIS A 38 -6.57 4.71 -0.53
CA HIS A 38 -5.14 4.71 -0.29
C HIS A 38 -4.71 6.08 0.22
N VAL A 39 -3.91 6.10 1.29
CA VAL A 39 -3.33 7.34 1.82
C VAL A 39 -1.86 7.11 2.08
N CYS A 40 -1.02 7.94 1.48
CA CYS A 40 0.41 8.02 1.74
C CYS A 40 0.71 9.28 2.54
N VAL A 41 1.44 9.13 3.65
CA VAL A 41 1.84 10.21 4.54
C VAL A 41 3.37 10.22 4.62
N ALA A 42 3.98 11.29 4.14
CA ALA A 42 5.41 11.54 4.38
C ALA A 42 5.62 11.94 5.85
N THR A 43 6.67 11.40 6.45
CA THR A 43 7.07 11.64 7.84
C THR A 43 8.56 11.97 7.90
N ASP A 44 9.05 12.43 9.05
CA ASP A 44 10.48 12.71 9.25
C ASP A 44 11.38 11.47 9.10
N SER A 45 10.82 10.27 9.25
CA SER A 45 11.55 9.00 9.20
C SER A 45 11.30 8.16 7.95
N GLY A 46 10.45 8.61 7.02
CA GLY A 46 10.08 7.88 5.81
C GLY A 46 8.61 8.05 5.46
N ILE A 47 7.93 6.97 5.08
CA ILE A 47 6.53 6.99 4.66
C ILE A 47 5.66 6.11 5.57
N GLU A 48 4.45 6.56 5.85
CA GLU A 48 3.36 5.71 6.35
C GLU A 48 2.27 5.56 5.29
N VAL A 49 1.82 4.33 5.05
CA VAL A 49 0.72 4.01 4.15
C VAL A 49 -0.46 3.51 4.96
N TYR A 50 -1.64 4.00 4.61
CA TYR A 50 -2.91 3.60 5.20
C TYR A 50 -3.89 3.23 4.10
N ASP A 51 -4.27 1.95 4.07
CA ASP A 51 -5.19 1.45 3.06
C ASP A 51 -6.44 0.87 3.69
N LEU A 52 -7.54 1.08 2.98
CA LEU A 52 -8.78 0.37 3.20
C LEU A 52 -8.95 -0.65 2.07
N TRP A 53 -9.01 -1.93 2.41
CA TRP A 53 -9.20 -3.00 1.43
C TRP A 53 -10.55 -3.68 1.63
N GLU A 54 -11.16 -4.18 0.54
CA GLU A 54 -12.39 -4.98 0.60
C GLU A 54 -12.22 -6.30 1.37
N SER A 55 -10.99 -6.83 1.38
CA SER A 55 -10.62 -8.08 2.06
C SER A 55 -9.12 -8.23 2.25
N GLN A 56 -8.74 -9.13 3.17
CA GLN A 56 -7.37 -9.63 3.29
C GLN A 56 -6.85 -10.22 1.97
N GLU A 57 -7.67 -10.98 1.25
CA GLU A 57 -7.29 -11.59 -0.02
C GLU A 57 -6.92 -10.55 -1.10
N ALA A 58 -7.65 -9.43 -1.17
CA ALA A 58 -7.32 -8.34 -2.10
C ALA A 58 -5.95 -7.70 -1.76
N MET A 59 -5.71 -7.44 -0.48
CA MET A 59 -4.43 -6.93 0.00
C MET A 59 -3.27 -7.92 -0.26
N ASP A 60 -3.48 -9.21 -0.04
CA ASP A 60 -2.46 -10.24 -0.26
C ASP A 60 -2.10 -10.36 -1.76
N LYS A 61 -3.11 -10.27 -2.65
CA LYS A 61 -2.89 -10.23 -4.11
C LYS A 61 -2.07 -9.02 -4.52
N PHE A 62 -2.38 -7.84 -3.99
CA PHE A 62 -1.56 -6.64 -4.21
C PHE A 62 -0.14 -6.83 -3.68
N GLY A 63 0.02 -7.40 -2.48
CA GLY A 63 1.31 -7.77 -1.90
C GLY A 63 2.17 -8.61 -2.84
N ALA A 64 1.59 -9.62 -3.50
CA ALA A 64 2.31 -10.45 -4.46
C ALA A 64 2.79 -9.69 -5.72
N VAL A 65 2.13 -8.58 -6.07
CA VAL A 65 2.50 -7.71 -7.21
C VAL A 65 3.53 -6.65 -6.81
N ILE A 66 3.34 -5.98 -5.67
CA ILE A 66 4.19 -4.87 -5.25
C ILE A 66 5.57 -5.32 -4.76
N MET A 67 5.67 -6.47 -4.09
CA MET A 67 6.93 -6.91 -3.47
C MET A 67 8.07 -7.10 -4.50
N PRO A 68 7.87 -7.78 -5.65
CA PRO A 68 8.90 -7.89 -6.67
C PRO A 68 9.32 -6.54 -7.28
N VAL A 69 8.37 -5.60 -7.43
CA VAL A 69 8.65 -4.26 -7.96
C VAL A 69 9.49 -3.46 -6.96
N ALA A 70 9.12 -3.49 -5.69
CA ALA A 70 9.86 -2.82 -4.63
C ALA A 70 11.28 -3.37 -4.49
N GLU A 71 11.46 -4.69 -4.55
CA GLU A 71 12.77 -5.34 -4.54
C GLU A 71 13.63 -4.91 -5.74
N LYS A 72 13.05 -4.90 -6.95
CA LYS A 72 13.74 -4.46 -8.17
C LYS A 72 14.20 -3.01 -8.10
N GLN A 73 13.42 -2.13 -7.46
CA GLN A 73 13.77 -0.72 -7.27
C GLN A 73 14.72 -0.49 -6.08
N GLY A 74 15.08 -1.54 -5.33
CA GLY A 74 15.98 -1.44 -4.19
C GLY A 74 15.38 -0.71 -2.98
N LEU A 75 14.06 -0.72 -2.86
CA LEU A 75 13.38 -0.16 -1.69
C LEU A 75 13.72 -0.97 -0.43
N PRO A 76 13.93 -0.30 0.73
CA PRO A 76 14.17 -1.00 1.98
C PRO A 76 12.98 -1.89 2.33
N ALA A 77 13.27 -3.12 2.74
CA ALA A 77 12.25 -4.02 3.24
C ALA A 77 11.65 -3.45 4.54
N PRO A 78 10.32 -3.55 4.73
CA PRO A 78 9.70 -3.18 6.01
C PRO A 78 10.32 -3.98 7.15
N SER A 79 10.59 -3.32 8.28
CA SER A 79 11.10 -3.99 9.48
C SER A 79 10.06 -4.89 10.15
N GLU A 80 8.77 -4.62 9.90
CA GLU A 80 7.63 -5.33 10.45
C GLU A 80 6.56 -5.50 9.37
N PRO A 81 5.75 -6.58 9.44
CA PRO A 81 4.61 -6.73 8.56
C PRO A 81 3.58 -5.61 8.79
N PRO A 82 2.75 -5.28 7.77
CA PRO A 82 1.68 -4.31 7.95
C PRO A 82 0.72 -4.70 9.08
N ALA A 83 0.32 -3.72 9.87
CA ALA A 83 -0.70 -3.90 10.89
C ALA A 83 -2.08 -3.94 10.23
N VAL A 84 -2.82 -5.03 10.41
CA VAL A 84 -4.14 -5.23 9.80
C VAL A 84 -5.22 -5.31 10.87
N SER A 85 -6.30 -4.57 10.68
CA SER A 85 -7.48 -4.57 11.57
C SER A 85 -8.76 -4.81 10.79
N GLN A 86 -9.69 -5.59 11.37
CA GLN A 86 -11.01 -5.76 10.78
C GLN A 86 -11.81 -4.45 10.87
N VAL A 87 -12.40 -4.03 9.75
CA VAL A 87 -13.21 -2.81 9.70
C VAL A 87 -14.66 -3.12 10.01
N HIS A 88 -15.21 -2.41 11.00
CA HIS A 88 -16.64 -2.48 11.31
C HIS A 88 -17.47 -1.65 10.31
N ARG A 89 -17.00 -0.43 9.99
CA ARG A 89 -17.63 0.49 9.04
C ARG A 89 -16.59 1.46 8.48
N TYR A 90 -16.72 1.82 7.21
CA TYR A 90 -15.97 2.90 6.59
C TYR A 90 -16.92 3.79 5.76
N TRP A 91 -16.48 5.01 5.47
CA TRP A 91 -17.18 5.95 4.60
C TRP A 91 -16.14 6.85 3.94
N VAL A 92 -16.19 6.94 2.61
CA VAL A 92 -15.39 7.86 1.82
C VAL A 92 -16.36 8.85 1.16
N PRO A 93 -16.36 10.13 1.53
CA PRO A 93 -17.28 11.10 0.94
C PRO A 93 -16.94 11.36 -0.53
N GLY A 94 -17.91 11.16 -1.43
CA GLY A 94 -17.78 11.56 -2.84
C GLY A 94 -16.94 10.64 -3.74
N SER A 95 -16.55 9.46 -3.25
CA SER A 95 -15.98 8.36 -4.05
C SER A 95 -17.04 7.67 -4.90
#